data_AF-A0A6M0SSG2-F1
#
_entry.id   AF-A0A6M0SSG2-F1
#
_cell.length_a   1.000
_cell.length_b   1.000
_cell.length_c   1.000
_cell.angle_alpha   90.00
_cell.angle_beta   90.00
_cell.angle_gamma   90.00
#
_symmetry.space_group_name_H-M   'P 1'
#
loop_
_entity.id
_entity.type
_entity.pdbx_description
1 polymer ?
#
loop_
_entity_poly.entity_id
_entity_poly.type
_entity_poly.pdbx_seq_one_letter_code
_entity_poly.pdbx_strand_id
1 'polypeptide(L)' 'MEENTRYKAIAKQYIKYDGEHIKQGEEFEVKVNDVEELKQFADIEIFEQIENKNNYDIQENSNDNV' A
#
# COMPACT_ATOMS: atom_id res chain seq x y z
N MET A 1 11.78 -0.36 7.35
CA MET A 1 10.42 0.15 7.57
C MET A 1 9.79 0.28 6.20
N GLU A 2 8.70 -0.43 5.94
CA GLU A 2 8.11 -0.55 4.60
C GLU A 2 7.33 0.72 4.23
N GLU A 3 8.02 1.68 3.63
CA GLU A 3 7.46 2.98 3.23
C GLU A 3 6.46 2.92 2.05
N ASN A 4 6.14 1.73 1.52
CA ASN A 4 5.29 1.54 0.34
C ASN A 4 3.97 0.80 0.62
N THR A 5 3.51 0.80 1.87
CA THR A 5 2.22 0.17 2.20
C THR A 5 1.08 1.05 1.69
N ARG A 6 0.28 0.49 0.77
CA ARG A 6 -0.93 1.10 0.21
C ARG A 6 -2.14 0.24 0.55
N TYR A 7 -3.27 0.88 0.83
CA TYR A 7 -4.54 0.20 1.06
C TYR A 7 -5.52 0.50 -0.08
N LYS A 8 -6.47 -0.41 -0.28
CA LYS A 8 -7.58 -0.14 -1.20
C LYS A 8 -8.66 0.64 -0.47
N ALA A 9 -9.19 1.63 -1.15
CA ALA A 9 -10.25 2.48 -0.65
C ALA A 9 -11.33 2.68 -1.71
N ILE A 10 -12.59 2.75 -1.29
CA ILE A 10 -13.73 3.08 -2.14
C ILE A 10 -14.23 4.45 -1.72
N ALA A 11 -14.27 5.41 -2.64
CA ALA A 11 -14.71 6.76 -2.29
C ALA A 11 -16.21 6.81 -1.99
N LYS A 12 -16.61 7.39 -0.85
CA LYS A 12 -18.03 7.60 -0.48
C LYS A 12 -18.65 8.79 -1.18
N GLN A 13 -17.81 9.70 -1.66
CA GLN A 13 -18.19 10.92 -2.34
C GLN A 13 -17.12 11.30 -3.36
N TYR A 14 -17.38 12.32 -4.16
CA TYR A 14 -16.35 12.88 -5.03
C TYR A 14 -15.22 13.48 -4.19
N ILE A 15 -14.00 12.97 -4.37
CA ILE A 15 -12.81 13.48 -3.68
C ILE A 15 -11.71 13.80 -4.69
N LYS A 16 -10.79 14.66 -4.28
CA LYS A 16 -9.55 14.91 -5.01
C LYS A 16 -8.39 14.44 -4.16
N TYR A 17 -7.68 13.41 -4.61
CA TYR A 17 -6.54 12.83 -3.89
C TYR A 17 -5.38 12.61 -4.85
N ASP A 18 -4.16 12.95 -4.41
CA ASP A 18 -2.93 12.90 -5.21
C ASP A 18 -3.01 13.59 -6.59
N GLY A 19 -3.89 14.59 -6.72
CA GLY A 19 -4.12 15.31 -7.98
C GLY A 19 -5.19 14.69 -8.89
N GLU A 20 -5.67 13.49 -8.59
CA GLU A 20 -6.73 12.80 -9.33
C GLU A 20 -8.11 13.08 -8.74
N HIS A 21 -9.14 13.06 -9.59
CA HIS A 21 -10.54 13.18 -9.18
C HIS A 21 -11.16 11.80 -9.12
N ILE A 22 -11.45 11.34 -7.90
CA ILE A 22 -12.02 10.02 -7.65
C ILE A 22 -13.52 10.18 -7.44
N LYS A 23 -14.31 9.42 -8.18
CA LYS A 23 -15.77 9.49 -8.11
C LYS A 23 -16.32 8.67 -6.96
N GLN A 24 -17.52 9.01 -6.50
CA GLN A 24 -18.23 8.15 -5.55
C GLN A 24 -18.38 6.73 -6.12
N GLY A 25 -18.02 5.74 -5.31
CA GLY A 25 -18.02 4.31 -5.66
C GLY A 25 -16.78 3.85 -6.43
N GLU A 26 -15.83 4.73 -6.69
CA GLU A 26 -14.59 4.40 -7.40
C GLU A 26 -13.52 3.91 -6.41
N GLU A 27 -12.83 2.83 -6.80
CA GLU A 27 -11.72 2.23 -6.04
C GLU A 27 -10.41 2.98 -6.33
N PHE A 28 -9.62 3.23 -5.28
CA PHE A 28 -8.32 3.89 -5.37
C PHE A 28 -7.35 3.37 -4.31
N GLU A 29 -6.06 3.68 -4.48
CA GLU A 29 -5.00 3.33 -3.53
C GLU A 29 -4.69 4.50 -2.59
N VAL A 30 -4.63 4.24 -1.28
CA VAL A 30 -4.31 5.23 -0.25
C VAL A 30 -3.03 4.85 0.50
N LYS A 31 -2.16 5.83 0.75
CA LYS A 31 -0.97 5.65 1.57
C LYS A 31 -1.35 5.50 3.05
N VAL A 32 -0.63 4.67 3.80
CA VAL A 32 -0.91 4.45 5.24
C VAL A 32 -1.01 5.73 6.06
N ASN A 33 -0.19 6.73 5.76
CA ASN A 33 -0.17 8.00 6.49
C ASN A 33 -1.43 8.83 6.25
N ASP A 34 -2.11 8.64 5.12
CA ASP A 34 -3.27 9.44 4.71
C ASP A 34 -4.60 8.73 5.04
N VAL A 35 -4.54 7.47 5.49
CA VAL A 35 -5.71 6.64 5.83
C VAL A 35 -6.61 7.32 6.85
N GLU A 36 -6.04 7.88 7.91
CA GLU A 36 -6.83 8.50 8.98
C GLU A 36 -7.65 9.69 8.47
N GLU A 37 -7.08 10.49 7.57
CA GLU A 37 -7.78 11.63 6.96
C GLU A 37 -8.86 11.19 5.98
N LEU A 38 -8.60 10.11 5.22
CA LEU A 38 -9.48 9.63 4.16
C LEU A 38 -10.61 8.72 4.64
N LYS A 39 -10.54 8.13 5.85
CA LYS A 39 -11.61 7.30 6.45
C LYS A 39 -12.98 7.99 6.50
N GLN A 40 -13.02 9.32 6.59
CA GLN A 40 -14.27 10.08 6.59
C GLN A 40 -14.87 10.25 5.19
N PHE A 41 -14.06 10.13 4.13
CA PHE A 41 -14.45 10.36 2.74
C PHE A 41 -14.48 9.08 1.90
N ALA A 42 -13.88 8.01 2.37
CA ALA A 42 -13.77 6.72 1.70
C ALA A 42 -13.93 5.55 2.69
N ASP A 43 -14.47 4.43 2.22
CA ASP A 43 -14.38 3.15 2.91
C ASP A 43 -13.04 2.50 2.57
N ILE A 44 -12.18 2.35 3.56
CA ILE A 44 -10.84 1.80 3.38
C ILE A 44 -10.86 0.35 3.84
N GLU A 45 -10.67 -0.58 2.89
CA GLU A 45 -10.50 -1.99 3.18
C GLU A 45 -9.01 -2.29 3.32
N ILE A 46 -8.62 -2.67 4.53
CA ILE A 46 -7.26 -3.09 4.84
C ILE A 46 -7.10 -4.51 4.29
N PHE A 47 -6.66 -4.63 3.04
CA PHE A 47 -6.08 -5.87 2.56
C PHE A 47 -4.65 -5.95 3.09
N GLU A 48 -4.32 -7.02 3.81
CA GLU A 48 -2.96 -7.29 4.27
C GLU A 48 -1.97 -7.10 3.11
N GLN A 49 -0.86 -6.45 3.42
CA GLN A 49 0.21 -6.07 2.49
C GLN A 49 0.53 -7.18 1.49
N ILE A 50 0.72 -6.81 0.23
CA ILE A 50 1.61 -7.57 -0.64
C ILE A 50 3.02 -7.27 -0.11
N GLU A 51 3.46 -8.05 0.89
CA GLU A 51 4.87 -8.12 1.25
C GLU A 51 5.61 -8.56 -0.03
N ASN A 52 6.25 -7.60 -0.73
CA ASN A 52 7.33 -7.95 -1.63
C ASN A 52 8.47 -8.45 -0.75
N LYS A 53 8.38 -9.73 -0.38
CA LYS A 53 9.49 -10.53 0.15
C LYS A 53 10.58 -10.52 -0.92
N ASN A 54 11.41 -9.49 -0.90
CA ASN A 54 12.70 -9.49 -1.57
C ASN A 54 13.58 -10.50 -0.84
N ASN A 55 13.36 -11.77 -1.15
CA ASN A 55 14.18 -12.88 -0.72
C ASN A 55 15.48 -12.84 -1.53
N TYR A 56 16.37 -11.88 -1.21
CA TYR A 56 17.77 -12.03 -1.57
C TYR A 56 18.38 -13.04 -0.59
N ASP A 57 18.13 -14.31 -0.88
CA ASP A 57 18.90 -15.44 -0.38
C ASP A 57 20.29 -15.33 -1.04
N ILE A 58 21.17 -14.49 -0.48
CA ILE A 58 22.59 -14.58 -0.79
C ILE A 58 23.12 -15.65 0.16
N GLN A 59 23.20 -16.88 -0.33
CA GLN A 59 24.00 -17.93 0.28
C GLN A 59 25.45 -17.42 0.33
N GLU A 60 25.91 -17.01 1.51
CA GLU A 60 27.33 -16.80 1.75
C GLU A 60 28.03 -18.16 1.58
N ASN A 61 28.70 -18.25 0.44
CA ASN A 61 29.78 -19.15 0.07
C ASN A 61 30.38 -19.97 1.24
N SER A 62 30.00 -21.25 1.32
CA SER A 62 30.88 -22.27 1.87
C SER A 62 32.00 -22.53 0.87
N ASN A 63 33.09 -21.77 0.95
CA ASN A 63 34.35 -22.10 0.28
C ASN A 63 35.51 -21.87 1.24
N ASP A 64 35.97 -22.97 1.84
CA ASP A 64 37.37 -23.36 2.07
C ASP A 64 37.25 -24.82 2.60
N ASN A 65 37.46 -25.92 1.84
CA ASN A 65 38.67 -26.33 1.10
C ASN A 65 39.92 -25.91 1.90
N VAL A 66 40.68 -26.78 2.58
CA VAL A 66 41.21 -28.10 2.22
C VAL A 66 41.74 -28.77 3.50
#